data_AF-A0A763FT38-F1
#
_entry.id   AF-A0A763FT38-F1
#
_cell.length_a   1.000
_cell.length_b   1.000
_cell.length_c   1.000
_cell.angle_alpha   90.00
_cell.angle_beta   90.00
_cell.angle_gamma   90.00
#
_symmetry.space_group_name_H-M   'P 1'
#
loop_
_entity.id
_entity.type
_entity.pdbx_description
1 polymer ?
#
loop_
_entity_poly.entity_id
_entity_poly.type
_entity_poly.pdbx_seq_one_letter_code
_entity_poly.pdbx_strand_id
1 'polypeptide(L)'
;MNKSGDGKKVNIRLDNALFNVIKYNKGESVFSDVTGNQIFGCEWKDIKNKISIYFHGGNEFNDAFSSVMKYKCDNENIEKYVTGLKEIALKYLINESLLSWCKGQREMMLVLHAVMQRYKLMYPTPTVSSFCFSTDIFDCEKGCVDKTAFLLALDEMSFYIDRECVQSEIMDAKRSWELIQDMAENPLSFPEKTYSAKYKDDYFWAIKYIDKVYGEDIVLHIDKINNACISDQLRVYHKYDIYFSTRKMNESELKLFIIKMKKVRSQNKYRNSVKGKKVLNTYISASAKRQLDILSGRHNKKINEELEYIINDAYMKYKGII
;
A
#
# COMPACT_ATOMS: atom_id res chain seq x y z
N MET A 1 -16.16 -27.31 33.56
CA MET A 1 -17.07 -26.28 33.00
C MET A 1 -16.88 -24.99 33.77
N ASN A 2 -16.22 -23.98 33.20
CA ASN A 2 -16.83 -22.69 32.84
C ASN A 2 -15.74 -21.74 32.32
N LYS A 3 -16.02 -21.19 31.14
CA LYS A 3 -15.14 -20.40 30.29
C LYS A 3 -14.94 -19.01 30.91
N SER A 4 -13.69 -18.57 31.01
CA SER A 4 -13.34 -17.15 31.10
C SER A 4 -13.74 -16.48 29.79
N GLY A 5 -14.70 -15.56 29.85
CA GLY A 5 -15.08 -14.74 28.69
C GLY A 5 -13.96 -13.77 28.34
N ASP A 6 -13.42 -13.90 27.13
CA ASP A 6 -12.59 -12.91 26.47
C ASP A 6 -13.32 -11.55 26.47
N GLY A 7 -12.87 -10.64 27.34
CA GLY A 7 -13.22 -9.23 27.27
C GLY A 7 -12.54 -8.61 26.06
N LYS A 8 -13.17 -8.69 24.89
CA LYS A 8 -12.75 -7.93 23.70
C LYS A 8 -12.71 -6.43 24.04
N LYS A 9 -11.51 -5.86 24.03
CA LYS A 9 -11.27 -4.40 24.10
C LYS A 9 -12.01 -3.75 22.93
N VAL A 10 -12.83 -2.73 23.21
CA VAL A 10 -13.57 -1.98 22.20
C VAL A 10 -13.01 -0.56 22.18
N ASN A 11 -12.39 -0.16 21.07
CA ASN A 11 -12.07 1.24 20.79
C ASN A 11 -13.39 1.93 20.41
N ILE A 12 -13.89 2.88 21.22
CA ILE A 12 -15.13 3.60 20.89
C ILE A 12 -14.80 5.02 20.45
N ARG A 13 -15.13 5.30 19.19
CA ARG A 13 -14.97 6.59 18.53
C ARG A 13 -16.09 7.55 18.99
N LEU A 14 -15.75 8.72 19.51
CA LEU A 14 -16.71 9.80 19.76
C LEU A 14 -16.63 10.78 18.59
N ASP A 15 -17.73 10.93 17.84
CA ASP A 15 -17.86 11.83 16.67
C ASP A 15 -16.66 11.82 15.71
N ASN A 16 -16.15 10.63 15.41
CA ASN A 16 -14.99 10.41 14.54
C ASN A 16 -13.59 10.76 15.09
N ALA A 17 -13.37 10.78 16.41
CA ALA A 17 -12.03 10.76 17.03
C ALA A 17 -11.73 9.42 17.74
N LEU A 18 -10.53 8.85 17.56
CA LEU A 18 -10.09 7.64 18.27
C LEU A 18 -9.64 7.99 19.70
N PHE A 19 -10.52 7.77 20.66
CA PHE A 19 -10.17 7.70 22.07
C PHE A 19 -10.49 6.28 22.56
N ASN A 20 -9.63 5.67 23.38
CA ASN A 20 -9.97 4.39 24.01
C ASN A 20 -11.04 4.64 25.08
N VAL A 21 -12.29 4.26 24.77
CA VAL A 21 -13.42 4.31 25.70
C VAL A 21 -13.91 2.88 25.90
N ILE A 22 -13.67 2.32 27.08
CA ILE A 22 -14.22 1.02 27.48
C ILE A 22 -15.62 1.27 28.07
N LYS A 23 -16.65 0.66 27.48
CA LYS A 23 -18.01 0.67 28.04
C LYS A 23 -18.07 -0.37 29.16
N TYR A 24 -18.41 0.04 30.38
CA TYR A 24 -18.90 -0.88 31.40
C TYR A 24 -20.24 -0.37 31.98
N ASN A 25 -21.15 -1.31 32.21
CA ASN A 25 -22.48 -1.04 32.75
C ASN A 25 -22.36 -0.36 34.14
N LYS A 26 -23.14 0.72 34.33
CA LYS A 26 -23.28 1.60 35.52
C LYS A 26 -22.44 2.89 35.49
N GLY A 27 -22.81 3.84 34.64
CA GLY A 27 -22.98 5.24 35.03
C GLY A 27 -21.79 6.20 35.10
N GLU A 28 -20.53 5.78 34.99
CA GLU A 28 -19.38 6.70 35.07
C GLU A 28 -18.31 6.36 34.01
N SER A 29 -17.79 7.37 33.30
CA SER A 29 -16.79 7.19 32.22
C SER A 29 -15.40 7.61 32.71
N VAL A 30 -14.44 6.69 32.77
CA VAL A 30 -13.04 6.93 33.20
C VAL A 30 -12.07 6.39 32.14
N PHE A 31 -11.00 7.14 31.84
CA PHE A 31 -9.96 6.76 30.87
C PHE A 31 -8.87 5.89 31.52
N SER A 32 -8.34 4.89 30.78
CA SER A 32 -7.18 4.06 31.17
C SER A 32 -6.16 3.97 30.04
N ASP A 33 -4.88 3.82 30.37
CA ASP A 33 -3.82 3.66 29.37
C ASP A 33 -3.70 2.22 28.81
N VAL A 34 -2.75 2.01 27.89
CA VAL A 34 -2.50 0.73 27.19
C VAL A 34 -2.17 -0.45 28.11
N THR A 35 -1.81 -0.20 29.38
CA THR A 35 -1.53 -1.22 30.40
C THR A 35 -2.71 -1.50 31.33
N GLY A 36 -3.80 -0.74 31.22
CA GLY A 36 -5.00 -0.93 32.04
C GLY A 36 -4.96 -0.20 33.39
N ASN A 37 -4.01 0.71 33.60
CA ASN A 37 -3.97 1.55 34.80
C ASN A 37 -5.02 2.66 34.72
N GLN A 38 -5.73 2.88 35.82
CA GLN A 38 -6.68 3.99 35.97
C GLN A 38 -5.91 5.30 36.08
N ILE A 39 -6.20 6.25 35.18
CA ILE A 39 -5.50 7.54 35.14
C ILE A 39 -6.04 8.42 36.27
N PHE A 40 -5.35 8.43 37.41
CA PHE A 40 -5.52 9.43 38.46
C PHE A 40 -4.35 10.41 38.46
N GLY A 41 -4.68 11.71 38.46
CA GLY A 41 -3.98 12.85 39.10
C GLY A 41 -2.49 13.13 38.83
N CYS A 42 -1.62 12.12 38.81
CA CYS A 42 -0.17 12.23 38.76
C CYS A 42 0.41 11.80 37.39
N GLU A 43 -0.30 10.95 36.65
CA GLU A 43 0.05 10.52 35.28
C GLU A 43 -0.18 11.62 34.21
N TRP A 44 -0.71 12.78 34.64
CA TRP A 44 -0.87 14.00 33.84
C TRP A 44 0.42 14.45 33.13
N LYS A 45 1.56 14.38 33.84
CA LYS A 45 2.85 14.80 33.29
C LYS A 45 3.31 13.86 32.17
N ASP A 46 2.99 12.58 32.28
CA ASP A 46 3.35 11.55 31.30
C ASP A 46 2.39 11.53 30.11
N ILE A 47 1.10 11.82 30.29
CA ILE A 47 0.14 11.98 29.18
C ILE A 47 0.43 13.26 28.41
N LYS A 48 0.68 14.38 29.10
CA LYS A 48 1.14 15.63 28.49
C LYS A 48 2.44 15.39 27.73
N ASN A 49 3.43 14.73 28.33
CA ASN A 49 4.67 14.38 27.65
C ASN A 49 4.44 13.45 26.47
N LYS A 50 3.59 12.42 26.56
CA LYS A 50 3.26 11.53 25.43
C LYS A 50 2.59 12.31 24.30
N ILE A 51 1.56 13.10 24.57
CA ILE A 51 0.90 13.98 23.58
C ILE A 51 1.91 15.00 23.01
N SER A 52 2.74 15.62 23.84
CA SER A 52 3.81 16.53 23.39
C SER A 52 4.94 15.85 22.60
N ILE A 53 5.16 14.54 22.80
CA ILE A 53 6.08 13.69 22.02
C ILE A 53 5.44 13.32 20.67
N TYR A 54 4.13 13.06 20.64
CA TYR A 54 3.37 12.79 19.41
C TYR A 54 3.20 14.04 18.51
N PHE A 55 3.22 15.25 19.10
CA PHE A 55 2.84 16.50 18.41
C PHE A 55 3.89 17.61 18.55
N HIS A 56 5.15 17.29 18.20
CA HIS A 56 6.29 18.20 18.32
C HIS A 56 6.31 19.38 17.32
N GLY A 57 5.26 19.57 16.50
CA GLY A 57 5.26 20.56 15.40
C GLY A 57 4.21 21.68 15.47
N GLY A 58 3.13 21.53 16.23
CA GLY A 58 1.99 22.47 16.19
C GLY A 58 1.80 23.25 17.48
N ASN A 59 2.42 24.43 17.61
CA ASN A 59 2.25 25.29 18.79
C ASN A 59 0.76 25.63 19.05
N GLU A 60 -0.02 25.90 18.00
CA GLU A 60 -1.45 26.20 18.13
C GLU A 60 -2.30 25.02 18.64
N PHE A 61 -1.98 23.78 18.26
CA PHE A 61 -2.68 22.61 18.81
C PHE A 61 -2.34 22.41 20.26
N ASN A 62 -1.05 22.49 20.61
CA ASN A 62 -0.61 22.34 22.00
C ASN A 62 -1.24 23.41 22.90
N ASP A 63 -1.40 24.63 22.41
CA ASP A 63 -2.07 25.72 23.15
C ASP A 63 -3.58 25.49 23.26
N ALA A 64 -4.26 25.11 22.17
CA ALA A 64 -5.69 24.81 22.17
C ALA A 64 -6.03 23.62 23.07
N PHE A 65 -5.27 22.52 22.94
CA PHE A 65 -5.41 21.33 23.76
C PHE A 65 -5.10 21.63 25.23
N SER A 66 -3.99 22.32 25.52
CA SER A 66 -3.67 22.75 26.89
C SER A 66 -4.75 23.66 27.48
N SER A 67 -5.43 24.47 26.66
CA SER A 67 -6.55 25.33 27.10
C SER A 67 -7.79 24.51 27.50
N VAL A 68 -8.18 23.52 26.70
CA VAL A 68 -9.30 22.61 27.02
C VAL A 68 -8.98 21.73 28.23
N MET A 69 -7.73 21.28 28.35
CA MET A 69 -7.29 20.45 29.47
C MET A 69 -7.14 21.20 30.80
N LYS A 70 -7.27 22.54 30.83
CA LYS A 70 -7.33 23.32 32.09
C LYS A 70 -8.64 23.09 32.85
N TYR A 71 -9.71 22.72 32.15
CA TYR A 71 -10.96 22.33 32.78
C TYR A 71 -10.78 20.95 33.41
N LYS A 72 -11.01 20.82 34.73
CA LYS A 72 -11.09 19.51 35.36
C LYS A 72 -12.31 18.76 34.81
N CYS A 73 -12.21 17.44 34.67
CA CYS A 73 -13.37 16.58 34.46
C CYS A 73 -14.16 16.50 35.77
N ASP A 74 -14.77 17.62 36.16
CA ASP A 74 -15.71 17.74 37.27
C ASP A 74 -17.08 18.14 36.72
N ASN A 75 -18.14 17.87 37.49
CA ASN A 75 -19.52 18.02 37.04
C ASN A 75 -19.88 19.46 36.62
N GLU A 76 -19.14 20.47 37.09
CA GLU A 76 -19.38 21.88 36.74
C GLU A 76 -18.75 22.29 35.38
N ASN A 77 -17.64 21.66 34.99
CA ASN A 77 -16.90 22.04 33.77
C ASN A 77 -16.94 20.97 32.67
N ILE A 78 -17.60 19.84 32.90
CA ILE A 78 -17.67 18.74 31.95
C ILE A 78 -18.23 19.16 30.59
N GLU A 79 -19.22 20.06 30.54
CA GLU A 79 -19.76 20.56 29.27
C GLU A 79 -18.74 21.40 28.50
N LYS A 80 -17.99 22.27 29.18
CA LYS A 80 -16.92 23.09 28.56
C LYS A 80 -15.77 22.22 28.08
N TYR A 81 -15.39 21.22 28.87
CA TYR A 81 -14.37 20.24 28.53
C TYR A 81 -14.77 19.43 27.30
N VAL A 82 -15.99 18.87 27.27
CA VAL A 82 -16.51 18.10 26.13
C VAL A 82 -16.64 18.97 24.88
N THR A 83 -17.11 20.22 25.02
CA THR A 83 -17.25 21.16 23.91
C THR A 83 -15.88 21.52 23.33
N GLY A 84 -14.90 21.83 24.17
CA GLY A 84 -13.54 22.11 23.72
C GLY A 84 -12.88 20.93 23.02
N LEU A 85 -13.08 19.70 23.53
CA LEU A 85 -12.57 18.50 22.85
C LEU A 85 -13.24 18.30 21.48
N LYS A 86 -14.54 18.57 21.36
CA LYS A 86 -15.26 18.53 20.08
C LYS A 86 -14.73 19.57 19.10
N GLU A 87 -14.47 20.79 19.55
CA GLU A 87 -13.90 21.85 18.70
C GLU A 87 -12.50 21.49 18.20
N ILE A 88 -11.64 20.92 19.05
CA ILE A 88 -10.32 20.42 18.67
C ILE A 88 -10.45 19.28 17.67
N ALA A 89 -11.31 18.30 17.97
CA ALA A 89 -11.55 17.15 17.10
C ALA A 89 -12.04 17.61 15.71
N LEU A 90 -12.99 18.54 15.68
CA LEU A 90 -13.47 19.14 14.45
C LEU A 90 -12.34 19.87 13.75
N LYS A 91 -11.54 20.70 14.42
CA LYS A 91 -10.50 21.51 13.78
C LYS A 91 -9.39 20.67 13.14
N TYR A 92 -8.96 19.57 13.79
CA TYR A 92 -7.73 18.90 13.39
C TYR A 92 -7.89 17.45 12.91
N LEU A 93 -8.95 16.74 13.28
CA LEU A 93 -9.09 15.31 12.94
C LEU A 93 -9.82 15.09 11.63
N ILE A 94 -9.49 13.99 10.96
CA ILE A 94 -10.11 13.59 9.70
C ILE A 94 -11.42 12.85 9.95
N ASN A 95 -12.48 13.35 9.30
CA ASN A 95 -13.78 12.70 9.32
C ASN A 95 -13.72 11.35 8.59
N GLU A 96 -14.02 10.25 9.27
CA GLU A 96 -14.01 8.90 8.69
C GLU A 96 -14.90 8.77 7.46
N SER A 97 -15.99 9.55 7.40
CA SER A 97 -16.93 9.49 6.28
C SER A 97 -16.27 9.82 4.93
N LEU A 98 -15.21 10.64 4.93
CA LEU A 98 -14.39 10.95 3.76
C LEU A 98 -13.65 9.72 3.21
N LEU A 99 -13.42 8.73 4.07
CA LEU A 99 -12.70 7.49 3.77
C LEU A 99 -13.65 6.31 3.54
N SER A 100 -14.96 6.55 3.39
CA SER A 100 -15.97 5.52 3.12
C SER A 100 -15.70 4.69 1.84
N TRP A 101 -14.96 5.25 0.89
CA TRP A 101 -14.52 4.57 -0.34
C TRP A 101 -13.26 3.72 -0.14
N CYS A 102 -12.50 3.96 0.92
CA CYS A 102 -11.22 3.33 1.22
C CYS A 102 -11.44 1.99 1.95
N LYS A 103 -11.74 0.92 1.19
CA LYS A 103 -12.20 -0.37 1.73
C LYS A 103 -11.07 -1.39 1.92
N GLY A 104 -9.98 -1.26 1.16
CA GLY A 104 -8.86 -2.18 1.18
C GLY A 104 -7.51 -1.49 1.43
N GLN A 105 -6.45 -2.30 1.39
CA GLN A 105 -5.09 -1.85 1.64
C GLN A 105 -4.57 -0.94 0.53
N ARG A 106 -4.95 -1.20 -0.74
CA ARG A 106 -4.49 -0.38 -1.87
C ARG A 106 -4.96 1.06 -1.75
N GLU A 107 -6.23 1.26 -1.41
CA GLU A 107 -6.82 2.57 -1.20
C GLU A 107 -6.13 3.30 -0.05
N MET A 108 -5.91 2.62 1.08
CA MET A 108 -5.22 3.21 2.24
C MET A 108 -3.80 3.65 1.87
N MET A 109 -3.06 2.79 1.16
CA MET A 109 -1.70 3.09 0.74
C MET A 109 -1.64 4.25 -0.25
N LEU A 110 -2.59 4.32 -1.19
CA LEU A 110 -2.68 5.43 -2.13
C LEU A 110 -2.92 6.77 -1.39
N VAL A 111 -3.84 6.78 -0.43
CA VAL A 111 -4.12 7.96 0.41
C VAL A 111 -2.87 8.36 1.21
N LEU A 112 -2.21 7.42 1.88
CA LEU A 112 -0.99 7.70 2.64
C LEU A 112 0.11 8.28 1.75
N HIS A 113 0.31 7.71 0.56
CA HIS A 113 1.31 8.22 -0.37
C HIS A 113 0.99 9.66 -0.80
N ALA A 114 -0.25 9.96 -1.17
CA ALA A 114 -0.66 11.31 -1.58
C ALA A 114 -0.39 12.34 -0.49
N VAL A 115 -0.80 12.05 0.76
CA VAL A 115 -0.60 12.94 1.91
C VAL A 115 0.89 13.12 2.23
N MET A 116 1.67 12.04 2.22
CA MET A 116 3.13 12.12 2.45
C MET A 116 3.85 12.89 1.34
N GLN A 117 3.43 12.74 0.10
CA GLN A 117 3.99 13.49 -1.02
C GLN A 117 3.71 14.99 -0.85
N ARG A 118 2.49 15.36 -0.42
CA ARG A 118 2.15 16.74 -0.10
C ARG A 118 3.02 17.31 1.01
N TYR A 119 3.23 16.56 2.09
CA TYR A 119 4.15 16.94 3.16
C TYR A 119 5.58 17.18 2.64
N LYS A 120 6.13 16.25 1.85
CA LYS A 120 7.46 16.39 1.25
C LYS A 120 7.60 17.64 0.37
N LEU A 121 6.53 18.00 -0.37
CA LEU A 121 6.52 19.19 -1.20
C LEU A 121 6.47 20.49 -0.38
N MET A 122 5.78 20.50 0.77
CA MET A 122 5.71 21.65 1.68
C MET A 122 7.01 21.85 2.46
N TYR A 123 7.70 20.75 2.78
CA TYR A 123 8.94 20.76 3.57
C TYR A 123 10.10 20.09 2.82
N PRO A 124 10.62 20.73 1.75
CA PRO A 124 11.61 20.12 0.84
C PRO A 124 13.04 20.06 1.41
N THR A 125 13.32 20.75 2.53
CA THR A 125 14.63 20.70 3.19
C THR A 125 14.88 19.32 3.82
N PRO A 126 16.12 18.80 3.78
CA PRO A 126 16.45 17.42 4.19
C PRO A 126 16.47 17.21 5.72
N THR A 127 15.75 18.02 6.48
CA THR A 127 15.72 17.92 7.95
C THR A 127 14.97 16.71 8.47
N VAL A 128 14.23 16.00 7.61
CA VAL A 128 13.55 14.77 8.03
C VAL A 128 13.70 13.69 6.96
N SER A 129 14.90 13.12 6.87
CA SER A 129 15.11 11.77 6.32
C SER A 129 14.39 10.67 7.11
N SER A 130 13.57 11.03 8.09
CA SER A 130 12.96 10.18 9.10
C SER A 130 11.52 10.60 9.40
N PHE A 131 10.68 10.89 8.40
CA PHE A 131 9.25 11.04 8.69
C PHE A 131 8.73 9.62 8.88
N CYS A 132 8.88 9.17 10.12
CA CYS A 132 8.25 7.99 10.64
C CYS A 132 6.95 8.46 11.25
N PHE A 133 5.85 7.87 10.83
CA PHE A 133 4.62 8.00 11.60
C PHE A 133 4.91 7.56 13.03
N SER A 134 4.34 8.28 13.97
CA SER A 134 4.46 7.95 15.38
C SER A 134 3.81 6.60 15.76
N THR A 135 3.00 6.06 14.84
CA THR A 135 2.32 4.77 14.94
C THR A 135 2.77 3.86 13.81
N ASP A 136 3.02 2.59 14.13
CA ASP A 136 3.30 1.55 13.13
C ASP A 136 2.05 1.30 12.26
N ILE A 137 2.01 1.92 11.08
CA ILE A 137 0.91 1.77 10.13
C ILE A 137 0.85 0.36 9.55
N PHE A 138 2.01 -0.27 9.39
CA PHE A 138 2.16 -1.56 8.75
C PHE A 138 2.35 -2.64 9.81
N ASP A 139 1.38 -3.54 9.89
CA ASP A 139 1.54 -4.77 10.64
C ASP A 139 2.39 -5.73 9.79
N CYS A 140 3.69 -5.74 10.04
CA CYS A 140 4.65 -6.54 9.28
C CYS A 140 4.47 -8.05 9.50
N GLU A 141 3.87 -8.47 10.62
CA GLU A 141 3.55 -9.89 10.86
C GLU A 141 2.37 -10.34 10.00
N LYS A 142 1.32 -9.50 9.92
CA LYS A 142 0.13 -9.78 9.11
C LYS A 142 0.30 -9.38 7.64
N GLY A 143 1.35 -8.62 7.32
CA GLY A 143 1.62 -8.09 6.00
C GLY A 143 0.52 -7.15 5.49
N CYS A 144 -0.05 -6.33 6.37
CA CYS A 144 -1.18 -5.47 6.06
C CYS A 144 -1.06 -4.06 6.65
N VAL A 145 -1.85 -3.13 6.10
CA VAL A 145 -2.08 -1.82 6.71
C VAL A 145 -3.10 -1.97 7.84
N ASP A 146 -2.78 -1.52 9.05
CA ASP A 146 -3.73 -1.46 10.15
C ASP A 146 -4.64 -0.23 9.98
N LYS A 147 -5.96 -0.45 10.00
CA LYS A 147 -6.94 0.63 9.75
C LYS A 147 -6.92 1.70 10.85
N THR A 148 -6.66 1.32 12.09
CA THR A 148 -6.60 2.26 13.22
C THR A 148 -5.37 3.14 13.09
N ALA A 149 -4.21 2.53 12.85
CA ALA A 149 -2.95 3.24 12.63
C ALA A 149 -2.98 4.12 11.37
N PHE A 150 -3.64 3.67 10.30
CA PHE A 150 -3.89 4.48 9.11
C PHE A 150 -4.65 5.77 9.43
N LEU A 151 -5.72 5.70 10.22
CA LEU A 151 -6.48 6.90 10.61
C LEU A 151 -5.64 7.84 11.49
N LEU A 152 -4.93 7.29 12.47
CA LEU A 152 -4.05 8.06 13.34
C LEU A 152 -2.95 8.78 12.55
N ALA A 153 -2.42 8.14 11.51
CA ALA A 153 -1.45 8.73 10.61
C ALA A 153 -2.00 9.92 9.82
N LEU A 154 -3.27 9.88 9.40
CA LEU A 154 -3.91 11.01 8.71
C LEU A 154 -4.23 12.17 9.67
N ASP A 155 -4.65 11.84 10.88
CA ASP A 155 -4.83 12.83 11.94
C ASP A 155 -3.48 13.50 12.26
N GLU A 156 -2.40 12.70 12.42
CA GLU A 156 -1.04 13.18 12.63
C GLU A 156 -0.61 14.14 11.52
N MET A 157 -0.83 13.77 10.25
CA MET A 157 -0.53 14.61 9.10
C MET A 157 -1.33 15.92 9.08
N SER A 158 -2.57 15.91 9.56
CA SER A 158 -3.41 17.10 9.61
C SER A 158 -2.83 18.18 10.55
N PHE A 159 -2.03 17.80 11.53
CA PHE A 159 -1.29 18.76 12.36
C PHE A 159 -0.08 19.37 11.64
N TYR A 160 0.53 18.64 10.70
CA TYR A 160 1.74 19.10 10.01
C TYR A 160 1.46 19.92 8.75
N ILE A 161 0.42 19.58 8.00
CA ILE A 161 0.11 20.22 6.70
C ILE A 161 -1.29 20.82 6.66
N ASP A 162 -1.97 20.90 7.80
CA ASP A 162 -3.35 21.34 7.95
C ASP A 162 -4.41 20.32 7.45
N ARG A 163 -5.55 20.29 8.15
CA ARG A 163 -6.65 19.35 7.91
C ARG A 163 -7.22 19.52 6.52
N GLU A 164 -7.37 20.76 6.04
CA GLU A 164 -7.93 21.05 4.71
C GLU A 164 -7.04 20.51 3.59
N CYS A 165 -5.71 20.58 3.75
CA CYS A 165 -4.78 19.98 2.79
C CYS A 165 -4.92 18.46 2.78
N VAL A 166 -4.93 17.80 3.95
CA VAL A 166 -5.11 16.34 4.03
C VAL A 166 -6.44 15.91 3.38
N GLN A 167 -7.53 16.64 3.64
CA GLN A 167 -8.83 16.37 3.01
C GLN A 167 -8.77 16.53 1.49
N SER A 168 -8.08 17.56 0.99
CA SER A 168 -7.90 17.75 -0.45
C SER A 168 -7.14 16.57 -1.08
N GLU A 169 -6.05 16.10 -0.45
CA GLU A 169 -5.28 14.96 -0.96
C GLU A 169 -6.09 13.65 -0.91
N ILE A 170 -6.92 13.44 0.12
CA ILE A 170 -7.86 12.29 0.18
C ILE A 170 -8.83 12.33 -1.01
N MET A 171 -9.37 13.51 -1.34
CA MET A 171 -10.31 13.67 -2.45
C MET A 171 -9.64 13.47 -3.81
N ASP A 172 -8.41 13.94 -3.98
CA ASP A 172 -7.64 13.72 -5.21
C ASP A 172 -7.23 12.24 -5.38
N ALA A 173 -6.86 11.57 -4.29
CA ALA A 173 -6.63 10.13 -4.26
C ALA A 173 -7.91 9.36 -4.63
N LYS A 174 -9.08 9.77 -4.12
CA LYS A 174 -10.38 9.18 -4.48
C LYS A 174 -10.66 9.27 -5.96
N ARG A 175 -10.52 10.46 -6.57
CA ARG A 175 -10.72 10.65 -8.02
C ARG A 175 -9.75 9.78 -8.83
N SER A 176 -8.50 9.69 -8.40
CA SER A 176 -7.51 8.81 -9.02
C SER A 176 -7.93 7.34 -8.93
N TRP A 177 -8.43 6.91 -7.77
CA TRP A 177 -8.90 5.56 -7.54
C TRP A 177 -10.12 5.20 -8.38
N GLU A 178 -11.09 6.10 -8.50
CA GLU A 178 -12.28 5.91 -9.35
C GLU A 178 -11.88 5.65 -10.79
N LEU A 179 -10.95 6.45 -11.34
CA LEU A 179 -10.40 6.22 -12.68
C LEU A 179 -9.65 4.87 -12.80
N ILE A 180 -8.87 4.48 -11.78
CA ILE A 180 -8.17 3.19 -11.76
C ILE A 180 -9.18 2.03 -11.76
N GLN A 181 -10.26 2.13 -11.00
CA GLN A 181 -11.29 1.09 -10.86
C GLN A 181 -12.17 0.98 -12.10
N ASP A 182 -12.59 2.11 -12.68
CA ASP A 182 -13.37 2.15 -13.91
C ASP A 182 -12.60 1.53 -15.09
N MET A 183 -11.27 1.48 -14.99
CA MET A 183 -10.39 0.97 -16.02
C MET A 183 -9.76 -0.38 -15.66
N ALA A 184 -10.45 -1.41 -16.14
CA ALA A 184 -10.02 -2.80 -16.32
C ALA A 184 -10.12 -3.72 -15.10
N GLU A 185 -10.84 -4.83 -15.29
CA GLU A 185 -10.55 -6.06 -14.56
C GLU A 185 -9.09 -6.46 -14.84
N ASN A 186 -8.25 -6.41 -13.79
CA ASN A 186 -6.87 -6.87 -13.80
C ASN A 186 -5.96 -6.15 -14.84
N PRO A 187 -5.54 -4.89 -14.56
CA PRO A 187 -4.60 -4.17 -15.43
C PRO A 187 -3.27 -4.92 -15.62
N LEU A 188 -2.90 -5.75 -14.65
CA LEU A 188 -1.69 -6.58 -14.64
C LEU A 188 -2.03 -8.03 -14.98
N SER A 189 -1.03 -8.81 -15.42
CA SER A 189 -1.23 -10.21 -15.85
C SER A 189 -1.41 -11.21 -14.70
N PHE A 190 -1.68 -10.73 -13.50
CA PHE A 190 -1.84 -11.49 -12.27
C PHE A 190 -2.96 -10.87 -11.43
N PRO A 191 -3.62 -11.65 -10.56
CA PRO A 191 -4.75 -11.15 -9.79
C PRO A 191 -4.31 -10.08 -8.79
N GLU A 192 -5.25 -9.22 -8.43
CA GLU A 192 -5.05 -8.13 -7.46
C GLU A 192 -5.12 -8.56 -6.01
N LYS A 193 -6.02 -9.50 -5.68
CA LYS A 193 -6.38 -9.80 -4.29
C LYS A 193 -5.61 -10.97 -3.68
N THR A 194 -4.90 -11.75 -4.49
CA THR A 194 -4.27 -12.99 -4.02
C THR A 194 -2.84 -13.13 -4.53
N TYR A 195 -1.91 -13.14 -3.57
CA TYR A 195 -0.51 -13.42 -3.86
C TYR A 195 -0.37 -14.86 -4.37
N SER A 196 0.45 -15.06 -5.40
CA SER A 196 0.81 -16.39 -5.86
C SER A 196 2.28 -16.46 -6.22
N ALA A 197 2.99 -17.45 -5.67
CA ALA A 197 4.41 -17.69 -5.98
C ALA A 197 4.65 -17.93 -7.48
N LYS A 198 3.63 -18.38 -8.23
CA LYS A 198 3.68 -18.53 -9.69
C LYS A 198 4.05 -17.22 -10.41
N TYR A 199 3.67 -16.07 -9.85
CA TYR A 199 3.89 -14.75 -10.44
C TYR A 199 5.08 -14.01 -9.84
N LYS A 200 5.91 -14.64 -9.00
CA LYS A 200 7.05 -13.99 -8.33
C LYS A 200 7.93 -13.20 -9.31
N ASP A 201 8.33 -13.84 -10.42
CA ASP A 201 9.13 -13.19 -11.46
C ASP A 201 8.39 -12.08 -12.21
N ASP A 202 7.07 -12.17 -12.29
CA ASP A 202 6.21 -11.12 -12.87
C ASP A 202 6.13 -9.91 -11.94
N TYR A 203 6.01 -10.13 -10.62
CA TYR A 203 6.00 -9.05 -9.63
C TYR A 203 7.33 -8.28 -9.64
N PHE A 204 8.46 -8.98 -9.50
CA PHE A 204 9.79 -8.34 -9.50
C PHE A 204 10.06 -7.57 -10.79
N TRP A 205 9.65 -8.13 -11.93
CA TRP A 205 9.79 -7.43 -13.20
C TRP A 205 8.93 -6.16 -13.26
N ALA A 206 7.68 -6.23 -12.81
CA ALA A 206 6.77 -5.10 -12.84
C ALA A 206 7.25 -3.96 -11.92
N ILE A 207 7.73 -4.28 -10.71
CA ILE A 207 8.36 -3.31 -9.81
C ILE A 207 9.51 -2.59 -10.52
N LYS A 208 10.47 -3.35 -11.07
CA LYS A 208 11.62 -2.78 -11.79
C LYS A 208 11.23 -1.94 -13.01
N TYR A 209 10.22 -2.38 -13.74
CA TYR A 209 9.73 -1.65 -14.90
C TYR A 209 9.10 -0.32 -14.48
N ILE A 210 8.22 -0.35 -13.48
CA ILE A 210 7.57 0.86 -12.96
C ILE A 210 8.64 1.80 -12.43
N ASP A 211 9.55 1.35 -11.56
CA ASP A 211 10.63 2.18 -11.00
C ASP A 211 11.49 2.84 -12.08
N LYS A 212 11.83 2.09 -13.14
CA LYS A 212 12.58 2.63 -14.28
C LYS A 212 11.83 3.74 -15.02
N VAL A 213 10.51 3.62 -15.13
CA VAL A 213 9.65 4.62 -15.81
C VAL A 213 9.33 5.80 -14.87
N TYR A 214 9.26 5.54 -13.57
CA TYR A 214 8.91 6.50 -12.53
C TYR A 214 10.02 7.54 -12.29
N GLY A 215 11.28 7.09 -12.31
CA GLY A 215 12.43 7.89 -11.85
C GLY A 215 12.63 7.77 -10.33
N GLU A 216 13.87 7.90 -9.86
CA GLU A 216 14.27 7.64 -8.46
C GLU A 216 13.83 8.74 -7.46
N ASP A 217 13.51 9.95 -7.93
CA ASP A 217 13.28 11.13 -7.09
C ASP A 217 11.99 11.11 -6.23
N ILE A 218 11.12 10.12 -6.45
CA ILE A 218 9.78 10.04 -5.84
C ILE A 218 9.70 8.95 -4.76
N VAL A 219 10.79 8.20 -4.50
CA VAL A 219 10.78 7.18 -3.44
C VAL A 219 10.55 7.82 -2.06
N LEU A 220 9.39 7.55 -1.48
CA LEU A 220 9.03 8.01 -0.13
C LEU A 220 9.45 6.98 0.92
N HIS A 221 9.52 7.40 2.19
CA HIS A 221 9.83 6.47 3.30
C HIS A 221 8.83 5.30 3.37
N ILE A 222 7.55 5.57 3.08
CA ILE A 222 6.50 4.54 2.99
C ILE A 222 6.83 3.47 1.94
N ASP A 223 7.49 3.81 0.83
CA ASP A 223 7.91 2.82 -0.16
C ASP A 223 8.96 1.85 0.39
N LYS A 224 9.85 2.33 1.28
CA LYS A 224 10.84 1.48 1.94
C LYS A 224 10.18 0.54 2.95
N ILE A 225 9.26 1.05 3.78
CA ILE A 225 8.50 0.22 4.73
C ILE A 225 7.67 -0.82 3.98
N ASN A 226 6.98 -0.39 2.91
CA ASN A 226 6.23 -1.28 2.03
C ASN A 226 7.11 -2.41 1.48
N ASN A 227 8.33 -2.08 1.05
CA ASN A 227 9.24 -3.09 0.52
C ASN A 227 9.59 -4.18 1.53
N ALA A 228 9.58 -3.87 2.83
CA ALA A 228 9.90 -4.79 3.91
C ALA A 228 8.67 -5.56 4.43
N CYS A 229 7.50 -4.90 4.51
CA CYS A 229 6.37 -5.41 5.29
C CYS A 229 5.19 -5.92 4.48
N ILE A 230 5.10 -5.69 3.16
CA ILE A 230 3.96 -6.17 2.35
C ILE A 230 4.38 -7.04 1.18
N SER A 231 3.44 -7.85 0.68
CA SER A 231 3.70 -8.79 -0.41
C SER A 231 4.13 -8.10 -1.72
N ASP A 232 4.98 -8.75 -2.51
CA ASP A 232 5.42 -8.22 -3.82
C ASP A 232 4.25 -7.88 -4.74
N GLN A 233 3.15 -8.64 -4.65
CA GLN A 233 1.93 -8.36 -5.38
C GLN A 233 1.35 -6.99 -5.01
N LEU A 234 1.10 -6.75 -3.72
CA LEU A 234 0.55 -5.47 -3.25
C LEU A 234 1.51 -4.32 -3.55
N ARG A 235 2.82 -4.55 -3.44
CA ARG A 235 3.86 -3.56 -3.82
C ARG A 235 3.75 -3.13 -5.27
N VAL A 236 3.52 -4.06 -6.20
CA VAL A 236 3.35 -3.71 -7.62
C VAL A 236 2.11 -2.84 -7.80
N TYR A 237 0.99 -3.25 -7.23
CA TYR A 237 -0.27 -2.51 -7.37
C TYR A 237 -0.18 -1.12 -6.76
N HIS A 238 0.40 -0.98 -5.57
CA HIS A 238 0.67 0.32 -4.98
C HIS A 238 1.52 1.22 -5.89
N LYS A 239 2.64 0.71 -6.43
CA LYS A 239 3.48 1.47 -7.37
C LYS A 239 2.74 1.86 -8.65
N TYR A 240 1.89 0.98 -9.14
CA TYR A 240 1.02 1.25 -10.28
C TYR A 240 0.01 2.36 -9.98
N ASP A 241 -0.65 2.31 -8.82
CA ASP A 241 -1.65 3.28 -8.38
C ASP A 241 -1.04 4.67 -8.22
N ILE A 242 0.12 4.73 -7.57
CA ILE A 242 0.89 5.96 -7.43
C ILE A 242 1.29 6.49 -8.81
N TYR A 243 1.78 5.64 -9.72
CA TYR A 243 2.24 6.07 -11.06
C TYR A 243 1.16 6.81 -11.81
N PHE A 244 -0.04 6.22 -11.78
CA PHE A 244 -1.19 6.82 -12.38
C PHE A 244 -1.59 8.14 -11.69
N SER A 245 -1.69 8.13 -10.37
CA SER A 245 -2.16 9.28 -9.59
C SER A 245 -1.22 10.49 -9.72
N THR A 246 0.09 10.31 -9.55
CA THR A 246 1.06 11.42 -9.59
C THR A 246 1.21 12.01 -10.99
N ARG A 247 1.10 11.20 -12.04
CA ARG A 247 1.18 11.69 -13.43
C ARG A 247 -0.12 12.33 -13.90
N LYS A 248 -1.20 12.28 -13.10
CA LYS A 248 -2.54 12.77 -13.45
C LYS A 248 -2.98 12.30 -14.83
N MET A 249 -2.68 11.03 -15.14
CA MET A 249 -2.93 10.47 -16.45
C MET A 249 -4.42 10.42 -16.75
N ASN A 250 -4.79 10.71 -18.00
CA ASN A 250 -6.12 10.39 -18.48
C ASN A 250 -6.23 8.90 -18.86
N GLU A 251 -7.45 8.47 -19.17
CA GLU A 251 -7.77 7.10 -19.56
C GLU A 251 -6.93 6.57 -20.73
N SER A 252 -6.73 7.38 -21.77
CA SER A 252 -5.97 6.97 -22.96
C SER A 252 -4.49 6.74 -22.63
N GLU A 253 -3.91 7.61 -21.80
CA GLU A 253 -2.52 7.51 -21.36
C GLU A 253 -2.28 6.28 -20.50
N LEU A 254 -3.22 5.97 -19.59
CA LEU A 254 -3.15 4.77 -18.76
C LEU A 254 -3.26 3.49 -19.60
N LYS A 255 -4.23 3.42 -20.52
CA LYS A 255 -4.37 2.28 -21.43
C LYS A 255 -3.09 2.07 -22.24
N LEU A 256 -2.51 3.14 -22.77
CA LEU A 256 -1.26 3.08 -23.51
C LEU A 256 -0.10 2.59 -22.64
N PHE A 257 -0.02 3.02 -21.38
CA PHE A 257 0.97 2.55 -20.43
C PHE A 257 0.85 1.05 -20.16
N ILE A 258 -0.37 0.55 -19.89
CA ILE A 258 -0.62 -0.88 -19.67
C ILE A 258 -0.24 -1.70 -20.91
N ILE A 259 -0.63 -1.25 -22.11
CA ILE A 259 -0.29 -1.91 -23.38
C ILE A 259 1.23 -1.99 -23.55
N LYS A 260 1.95 -0.88 -23.30
CA LYS A 260 3.42 -0.83 -23.37
C LYS A 260 4.05 -1.80 -22.36
N MET A 261 3.60 -1.77 -21.11
CA MET A 261 4.09 -2.67 -20.05
C MET A 261 3.89 -4.14 -20.44
N LYS A 262 2.68 -4.54 -20.83
CA LYS A 262 2.38 -5.92 -21.26
C LYS A 262 3.24 -6.35 -22.45
N LYS A 263 3.39 -5.47 -23.45
CA LYS A 263 4.24 -5.74 -24.62
C LYS A 263 5.69 -5.97 -24.24
N VAL A 264 6.27 -5.12 -23.40
CA VAL A 264 7.66 -5.26 -22.93
C VAL A 264 7.84 -6.53 -22.10
N ARG A 265 6.85 -6.90 -21.26
CA ARG A 265 6.91 -8.17 -20.51
C ARG A 265 6.91 -9.37 -21.44
N SER A 266 6.00 -9.41 -22.41
CA SER A 266 5.92 -10.50 -23.38
C SER A 266 7.21 -10.65 -24.18
N GLN A 267 7.81 -9.54 -24.60
CA GLN A 267 9.11 -9.54 -25.28
C GLN A 267 10.23 -10.06 -24.38
N ASN A 268 10.28 -9.66 -23.10
CA ASN A 268 11.26 -10.16 -22.15
C ASN A 268 11.09 -11.67 -21.87
N LYS A 269 9.85 -12.15 -21.71
CA LYS A 269 9.56 -13.59 -21.57
C LYS A 269 10.02 -14.37 -22.80
N TYR A 270 9.75 -13.85 -24.00
CA TYR A 270 10.22 -14.45 -25.25
C TYR A 270 11.75 -14.48 -25.34
N ARG A 271 12.43 -13.35 -25.11
CA ARG A 271 13.90 -13.27 -25.11
C ARG A 271 14.54 -14.25 -24.14
N ASN A 272 13.95 -14.41 -22.95
CA ASN A 272 14.42 -15.38 -21.96
C ASN A 272 14.17 -16.83 -22.41
N SER A 273 13.04 -17.13 -23.05
CA SER A 273 12.74 -18.50 -23.52
C SER A 273 13.56 -18.95 -24.74
N VAL A 274 14.13 -17.99 -25.48
CA VAL A 274 15.05 -18.23 -26.61
C VAL A 274 16.51 -17.94 -26.27
N LYS A 275 16.84 -17.63 -25.00
CA LYS A 275 18.22 -17.34 -24.60
C LYS A 275 19.12 -18.56 -24.86
N GLY A 276 20.21 -18.33 -25.60
CA GLY A 276 21.14 -19.40 -26.01
C GLY A 276 20.68 -20.21 -27.23
N LYS A 277 19.46 -19.99 -27.73
CA LYS A 277 18.96 -20.63 -28.96
C LYS A 277 19.31 -19.75 -30.16
N LYS A 278 19.72 -20.39 -31.26
CA LYS A 278 19.88 -19.71 -32.56
C LYS A 278 18.69 -20.01 -33.45
N VAL A 279 18.22 -19.00 -34.17
CA VAL A 279 17.17 -19.17 -35.17
C VAL A 279 17.76 -19.91 -36.38
N LEU A 280 17.16 -21.03 -36.76
CA LEU A 280 17.47 -21.71 -38.01
C LEU A 280 16.51 -21.21 -39.10
N ASN A 281 16.89 -20.13 -39.78
CA ASN A 281 16.15 -19.64 -40.94
C ASN A 281 16.60 -20.41 -42.18
N THR A 282 15.79 -21.37 -42.62
CA THR A 282 16.05 -22.15 -43.82
C THR A 282 14.75 -22.50 -44.54
N TYR A 283 14.87 -22.92 -45.80
CA TYR A 283 13.76 -23.43 -46.59
C TYR A 283 13.88 -24.95 -46.70
N ILE A 284 12.77 -25.65 -46.46
CA ILE A 284 12.64 -27.09 -46.69
C ILE A 284 11.44 -27.34 -47.59
N SER A 285 11.43 -28.47 -48.30
CA SER A 285 10.29 -28.83 -49.15
C SER A 285 9.02 -29.03 -48.32
N ALA A 286 7.85 -28.80 -48.93
CA ALA A 286 6.56 -29.02 -48.28
C ALA A 286 6.38 -30.47 -47.79
N SER A 287 6.90 -31.45 -48.53
CA SER A 287 6.89 -32.86 -48.14
C SER A 287 7.73 -33.11 -46.89
N ALA A 288 8.95 -32.56 -46.81
CA ALA A 288 9.82 -32.69 -45.64
C ALA A 288 9.19 -31.99 -44.42
N LYS A 289 8.58 -30.81 -44.58
CA LYS A 289 7.86 -30.13 -43.50
C LYS A 289 6.72 -30.98 -42.95
N ARG A 290 5.94 -31.61 -43.83
CA ARG A 290 4.83 -32.50 -43.44
C ARG A 290 5.33 -33.73 -42.68
N GLN A 291 6.43 -34.34 -43.10
CA GLN A 291 7.06 -35.45 -42.38
C GLN A 291 7.50 -35.02 -40.98
N LEU A 292 8.14 -33.85 -40.86
CA LEU A 292 8.56 -33.29 -39.57
C LEU A 292 7.37 -33.01 -38.64
N ASP A 293 6.25 -32.51 -39.18
CA ASP A 293 5.02 -32.30 -38.41
C ASP A 293 4.45 -33.63 -37.87
N ILE A 294 4.40 -34.66 -38.70
CA ILE A 294 3.94 -36.00 -38.29
C ILE A 294 4.85 -36.58 -37.20
N LEU A 295 6.18 -36.46 -37.35
CA LEU A 295 7.15 -36.93 -36.36
C LEU A 295 6.98 -36.19 -35.02
N SER A 296 6.91 -34.86 -35.07
CA SER A 296 6.72 -34.03 -33.86
C SER A 296 5.43 -34.39 -33.11
N GLY A 297 4.33 -34.63 -33.85
CA GLY A 297 3.06 -35.04 -33.26
C GLY A 297 3.10 -36.45 -32.65
N ARG A 298 3.73 -37.42 -33.33
CA ARG A 298 3.90 -38.78 -32.79
C ARG A 298 4.79 -38.84 -31.56
N HIS A 299 5.85 -38.04 -31.53
CA HIS A 299 6.79 -38.01 -30.42
C HIS A 299 6.38 -37.05 -29.28
N ASN A 300 5.27 -36.34 -29.42
CA ASN A 300 4.80 -35.31 -28.50
C ASN A 300 5.89 -34.27 -28.18
N LYS A 301 6.65 -33.87 -29.20
CA LYS A 301 7.74 -32.89 -29.14
C LYS A 301 7.39 -31.67 -29.95
N LYS A 302 7.96 -30.53 -29.60
CA LYS A 302 7.92 -29.36 -30.49
C LYS A 302 8.77 -29.61 -31.73
N ILE A 303 8.42 -28.97 -32.84
CA ILE A 303 9.15 -29.09 -34.12
C ILE A 303 10.65 -28.85 -33.95
N ASN A 304 11.06 -27.85 -33.15
CA ASN A 304 12.47 -27.57 -32.92
C ASN A 304 13.17 -28.68 -32.12
N GLU A 305 12.49 -29.27 -31.13
CA GLU A 305 13.03 -30.38 -30.32
C GLU A 305 13.19 -31.65 -31.15
N GLU A 306 12.22 -31.91 -32.05
CA GLU A 306 12.30 -33.02 -33.00
C GLU A 306 13.43 -32.80 -34.01
N LEU A 307 13.59 -31.57 -34.51
CA LEU A 307 14.68 -31.23 -35.42
C LEU A 307 16.06 -31.38 -34.76
N GLU A 308 16.22 -30.91 -33.52
CA GLU A 308 17.45 -31.08 -32.73
C GLU A 308 17.76 -32.57 -32.51
N TYR A 309 16.75 -33.39 -32.22
CA TYR A 309 16.92 -34.84 -32.08
C TYR A 309 17.44 -35.50 -33.37
N ILE A 310 16.81 -35.21 -34.51
CA ILE A 310 17.21 -35.76 -35.82
C ILE A 310 18.65 -35.34 -36.18
N ILE A 311 18.98 -34.06 -35.96
CA ILE A 311 20.34 -33.54 -36.21
C ILE A 311 21.37 -34.25 -35.33
N ASN A 312 21.08 -34.41 -34.03
CA ASN A 312 21.99 -35.06 -33.10
C ASN A 312 22.18 -36.55 -33.43
N ASP A 313 21.10 -37.28 -33.72
CA ASP A 313 21.18 -38.69 -34.12
C ASP A 313 22.02 -38.88 -35.38
N ALA A 314 21.77 -38.07 -36.41
CA ALA A 314 22.56 -38.10 -37.65
C ALA A 314 24.04 -37.74 -37.40
N TYR A 315 24.30 -36.76 -36.54
CA TYR A 315 25.66 -36.33 -36.20
C TYR A 315 26.43 -37.39 -35.41
N MET A 316 25.78 -38.06 -34.45
CA MET A 316 26.40 -39.11 -33.64
C MET A 316 26.75 -40.34 -34.48
N LYS A 317 25.87 -40.73 -35.42
CA LYS A 317 26.15 -41.77 -36.43
C LYS A 317 27.33 -41.40 -37.32
N TYR A 318 27.38 -40.16 -37.80
CA TYR A 318 28.50 -39.66 -38.59
C TYR A 318 29.84 -39.73 -37.83
N LYS A 319 29.83 -39.50 -36.52
CA LYS A 319 31.01 -39.64 -35.66
C LYS A 319 31.36 -41.07 -35.25
N GLY A 320 30.54 -42.07 -35.62
CA GLY A 320 30.74 -43.46 -35.22
C GLY A 320 30.63 -43.70 -33.72
N ILE A 321 29.88 -42.85 -33.00
CA ILE A 321 29.67 -42.96 -31.55
C ILE A 321 28.53 -43.95 -31.24
N ILE A 322 27.60 -44.11 -32.18
CA ILE A 322 26.48 -45.06 -32.17
C ILE A 322 26.33 -45.72 -33.53
#